data_AF-A0A3S4G5N3-F1
#
_entry.id   AF-A0A3S4G5N3-F1
#
_cell.length_a   1.000
_cell.length_b   1.000
_cell.length_c   1.000
_cell.angle_alpha   90.00
_cell.angle_beta   90.00
_cell.angle_gamma   90.00
#
_symmetry.space_group_name_H-M   'P 1'
#
loop_
_entity.id
_entity.type
_entity.pdbx_description
1 polymer ?
#
loop_
_entity_poly.entity_id
_entity_poly.type
_entity_poly.pdbx_seq_one_letter_code
_entity_poly.pdbx_strand_id
1 'polypeptide(L)'
;MSLRMPGPRRHKTTGVYYLRQRAPSDLKNFPLDGKVGIPVGDDIRTVKAGATVKVSLDTKDPAEAKRRHREADAALHEYWQRFRDGPQPLSNKQVQALAGILYARLVDMMDSEPGEEGIWKAVLQLNKGKEEGGELDRWFGPTVDELFVEQGVNTDSLSRTRVVHAAYKAIQLAAETNLRKAEGDYSPDETRKRFPGWEAERSEAKSEPRPAGDMGLFALLDHKFATQSRKAKTKDDYARDLAKFVASSGHSDARDVTKDDVRKWRDELIAEGLSPSKINGKCLAALSAVLTHAVKEFSLSINVAHGIRDGRKGTAPTRSKGYTAEEAKAILTATFSGTSKAISAPHRRALFWVPWICAYTGLRVTEITQLRGADVRTDGDTPYLLVAPEAGSTKSDKAWMTAIHPHLVELGLLEMFKEVGDGPAFYAPYPDGTDLTKLTGKPRSQEAGNRVSAWITKELEIPAPGGKPNHAWRHLFTTLSRQHAMDKQHRDYMLGSGREDAREGYGDFPPSALAREIRKLPRFEVEETPWRPSNETILGRAQRMIR
;
A
#
# COMPACT_ATOMS: atom_id res chain seq x y z
N MET A 1 -16.89 -45.16 -32.35
CA MET A 1 -16.96 -43.89 -33.11
C MET A 1 -15.65 -43.15 -32.90
N SER A 2 -14.84 -42.94 -33.95
CA SER A 2 -13.62 -42.11 -33.80
C SER A 2 -14.03 -40.66 -33.63
N LEU A 3 -13.58 -40.00 -32.56
CA LEU A 3 -13.77 -38.56 -32.37
C LEU A 3 -13.17 -37.82 -33.58
N ARG A 4 -13.99 -37.00 -34.23
CA ARG A 4 -13.58 -36.24 -35.43
C ARG A 4 -12.61 -35.14 -34.99
N MET A 5 -11.32 -35.39 -35.19
CA MET A 5 -10.25 -34.45 -34.86
C MET A 5 -10.47 -33.10 -35.57
N PRO A 6 -10.20 -31.96 -34.90
CA PRO A 6 -10.17 -30.65 -35.54
C PRO A 6 -9.20 -30.66 -36.73
N GLY A 7 -9.58 -30.01 -37.83
CA GLY A 7 -8.78 -29.97 -39.04
C GLY A 7 -8.94 -28.67 -39.82
N PRO A 8 -8.01 -28.39 -40.75
CA PRO A 8 -7.96 -27.12 -41.47
C PRO A 8 -9.21 -26.94 -42.33
N ARG A 9 -9.82 -25.75 -42.27
CA ARG A 9 -11.01 -25.40 -43.04
C ARG A 9 -10.64 -24.60 -44.28
N ARG A 10 -10.98 -25.12 -45.46
CA ARG A 10 -10.79 -24.41 -46.73
C ARG A 10 -11.78 -23.26 -46.87
N HIS A 11 -11.28 -22.07 -47.19
CA HIS A 11 -12.13 -20.91 -47.47
C HIS A 11 -12.79 -21.05 -48.85
N LYS A 12 -14.11 -20.83 -48.92
CA LYS A 12 -14.92 -21.09 -50.12
C LYS A 12 -14.49 -20.26 -51.33
N THR A 13 -14.08 -19.00 -51.13
CA THR A 13 -13.71 -18.08 -52.22
C THR A 13 -12.22 -18.11 -52.57
N THR A 14 -11.33 -17.93 -51.58
CA THR A 14 -9.89 -17.80 -51.82
C THR A 14 -9.16 -19.14 -51.92
N GLY A 15 -9.79 -20.24 -51.50
CA GLY A 15 -9.18 -21.57 -51.46
C GLY A 15 -8.13 -21.77 -50.37
N VAL A 16 -7.80 -20.74 -49.59
CA VAL A 16 -6.81 -20.77 -48.49
C VAL A 16 -7.36 -21.51 -47.29
N TYR A 17 -6.52 -22.28 -46.60
CA TYR A 17 -6.89 -23.01 -45.40
C TYR A 17 -6.76 -22.17 -44.12
N TYR A 18 -7.64 -22.42 -43.15
CA TYR A 18 -7.69 -21.71 -41.87
C TYR A 18 -7.76 -22.70 -40.71
N LEU A 19 -7.13 -22.34 -39.59
CA LEU A 19 -7.55 -22.83 -38.27
C LEU A 19 -8.79 -22.04 -37.84
N ARG A 20 -9.81 -22.74 -37.35
CA ARG A 20 -11.01 -22.15 -36.75
C ARG A 20 -11.52 -23.00 -35.61
N GLN A 21 -11.34 -22.54 -34.38
CA GLN A 21 -11.75 -23.25 -33.17
C GLN A 21 -12.57 -22.37 -32.23
N ARG A 22 -13.50 -22.97 -31.49
CA ARG A 22 -14.22 -22.29 -30.42
C ARG A 22 -13.40 -22.36 -29.13
N ALA A 23 -13.55 -21.35 -28.27
CA ALA A 23 -12.97 -21.40 -26.94
C ALA A 23 -13.52 -22.63 -26.16
N PRO A 24 -12.72 -23.23 -25.27
CA PRO A 24 -13.16 -24.32 -24.39
C PRO A 24 -14.43 -23.96 -23.60
N SER A 25 -15.32 -24.94 -23.40
CA SER A 25 -16.63 -24.68 -22.80
C SER A 25 -16.56 -24.21 -21.35
N ASP A 26 -15.55 -24.67 -20.61
CA ASP A 26 -15.21 -24.26 -19.24
C ASP A 26 -14.82 -22.78 -19.15
N LEU A 27 -14.39 -22.17 -20.25
CA LEU A 27 -13.92 -20.77 -20.28
C LEU A 27 -14.99 -19.76 -20.75
N LYS A 28 -16.22 -20.21 -21.04
CA LYS A 28 -17.29 -19.36 -21.63
C LYS A 28 -17.71 -18.16 -20.77
N ASN A 29 -17.57 -18.26 -19.45
CA ASN A 29 -17.96 -17.22 -18.51
C ASN A 29 -16.80 -16.28 -18.13
N PHE A 30 -15.60 -16.52 -18.67
CA PHE A 30 -14.43 -15.66 -18.45
C PHE A 30 -14.33 -14.60 -19.57
N PRO A 31 -13.80 -13.40 -19.28
CA PRO A 31 -13.52 -12.42 -20.32
C PRO A 31 -12.45 -12.96 -21.28
N LEU A 32 -12.83 -13.17 -22.54
CA LEU A 32 -11.97 -13.67 -23.62
C LEU A 32 -11.50 -12.52 -24.53
N ASP A 33 -10.70 -11.62 -23.96
CA ASP A 33 -10.18 -10.41 -24.60
C ASP A 33 -8.67 -10.45 -24.89
N GLY A 34 -8.00 -11.54 -24.48
CA GLY A 34 -6.57 -11.76 -24.73
C GLY A 34 -6.18 -11.95 -26.20
N LYS A 35 -4.87 -11.95 -26.44
CA LYS A 35 -4.25 -12.25 -27.74
C LYS A 35 -3.38 -13.50 -27.62
N VAL A 36 -3.29 -14.24 -28.71
CA VAL A 36 -2.45 -15.44 -28.82
C VAL A 36 -1.59 -15.35 -30.08
N GLY A 37 -0.30 -15.62 -29.95
CA GLY A 37 0.60 -15.85 -31.08
C GLY A 37 0.44 -17.27 -31.60
N ILE A 38 0.12 -17.42 -32.88
CA ILE A 38 -0.06 -18.73 -33.51
C ILE A 38 0.98 -18.90 -34.62
N PRO A 39 1.81 -19.96 -34.58
CA PRO A 39 2.78 -20.24 -35.63
C PRO A 39 2.08 -20.59 -36.94
N VAL A 40 2.51 -19.98 -38.04
CA VAL A 40 2.03 -20.20 -39.40
C VAL A 40 3.22 -20.19 -40.35
N GLY A 41 3.79 -21.37 -40.61
CA GLY A 41 5.07 -21.45 -41.34
C GLY A 41 6.20 -20.93 -40.44
N ASP A 42 7.02 -20.03 -40.97
CA ASP A 42 8.14 -19.43 -40.23
C ASP A 42 7.73 -18.18 -39.43
N ASP A 43 6.48 -17.73 -39.59
CA ASP A 43 5.95 -16.53 -38.94
C ASP A 43 5.04 -16.86 -37.75
N ILE A 44 4.99 -15.97 -36.76
CA ILE A 44 3.99 -15.99 -35.68
C ILE A 44 2.90 -14.95 -35.98
N ARG A 45 1.64 -15.40 -36.10
CA ARG A 45 0.49 -14.52 -36.29
C ARG A 45 -0.28 -14.29 -34.99
N THR A 46 -0.31 -13.04 -34.54
CA THR A 46 -1.09 -12.62 -33.37
C THR A 46 -2.57 -12.48 -33.71
N VAL A 47 -3.44 -13.21 -33.00
CA VAL A 47 -4.90 -13.16 -33.18
C VAL A 47 -5.64 -13.01 -31.85
N LYS A 48 -6.88 -12.50 -31.89
CA LYS A 48 -7.73 -12.40 -30.70
C LYS A 48 -8.14 -13.79 -30.22
N ALA A 49 -7.88 -14.08 -28.95
CA ALA A 49 -8.30 -15.30 -28.27
C ALA A 49 -9.74 -15.18 -27.74
N GLY A 50 -10.69 -14.95 -28.65
CA GLY A 50 -12.11 -14.78 -28.32
C GLY A 50 -12.91 -16.09 -28.33
N ALA A 51 -14.25 -15.96 -28.27
CA ALA A 51 -15.17 -17.10 -28.33
C ALA A 51 -14.97 -18.01 -29.56
N THR A 52 -14.40 -17.48 -30.64
CA THR A 52 -13.89 -18.25 -31.77
C THR A 52 -12.57 -17.65 -32.22
N VAL A 53 -11.52 -18.47 -32.26
CA VAL A 53 -10.20 -18.13 -32.77
C VAL A 53 -10.12 -18.57 -34.22
N LYS A 54 -9.69 -17.67 -35.11
CA LYS A 54 -9.54 -17.92 -36.55
C LYS A 54 -8.22 -17.32 -37.03
N VAL A 55 -7.40 -18.14 -37.70
CA VAL A 55 -6.14 -17.69 -38.31
C VAL A 55 -5.95 -18.37 -39.68
N SER A 56 -5.41 -17.63 -40.65
CA SER A 56 -5.04 -18.17 -41.97
C SER A 56 -3.80 -19.04 -41.81
N LEU A 57 -3.79 -20.22 -42.44
CA LEU A 57 -2.59 -21.08 -42.52
C LEU A 57 -1.69 -20.69 -43.70
N ASP A 58 -2.09 -19.68 -44.47
CA ASP A 58 -1.34 -19.08 -45.56
C ASP A 58 -0.86 -20.07 -46.63
N THR A 59 -1.73 -21.03 -46.94
CA THR A 59 -1.49 -22.02 -47.99
C THR A 59 -2.81 -22.49 -48.59
N LYS A 60 -2.76 -22.87 -49.87
CA LYS A 60 -3.83 -23.56 -50.60
C LYS A 60 -3.56 -25.05 -50.75
N ASP A 61 -2.35 -25.51 -50.41
CA ASP A 61 -1.96 -26.92 -50.47
C ASP A 61 -2.51 -27.68 -49.25
N PRO A 62 -3.32 -28.74 -49.44
CA PRO A 62 -3.87 -29.52 -48.34
C PRO A 62 -2.83 -30.19 -47.43
N ALA A 63 -1.68 -30.62 -47.97
CA ALA A 63 -0.65 -31.30 -47.19
C ALA A 63 0.04 -30.31 -46.24
N GLU A 64 0.49 -29.18 -46.77
CA GLU A 64 1.08 -28.11 -45.97
C GLU A 64 0.07 -27.50 -44.99
N ALA A 65 -1.20 -27.36 -45.39
CA ALA A 65 -2.26 -26.91 -44.48
C ALA A 65 -2.43 -27.85 -43.28
N LYS A 66 -2.30 -29.17 -43.48
CA LYS A 66 -2.39 -30.15 -42.39
C LYS A 66 -1.21 -30.06 -41.43
N ARG A 67 0.00 -29.80 -41.95
CA ARG A 67 1.21 -29.59 -41.14
C ARG A 67 1.07 -28.34 -40.28
N ARG A 68 0.86 -27.17 -40.90
CA ARG A 68 0.69 -25.88 -40.20
C ARG A 68 -0.48 -25.89 -39.23
N HIS A 69 -1.58 -26.59 -39.56
CA HIS A 69 -2.70 -26.73 -38.63
C HIS A 69 -2.29 -27.43 -37.33
N ARG A 70 -1.46 -28.48 -37.36
CA ARG A 70 -1.05 -29.19 -36.13
C ARG A 70 -0.27 -28.29 -35.18
N GLU A 71 0.67 -27.52 -35.73
CA GLU A 71 1.47 -26.55 -34.97
C GLU A 71 0.59 -25.44 -34.40
N ALA A 72 -0.29 -24.87 -35.23
CA ALA A 72 -1.24 -23.84 -34.82
C ALA A 72 -2.23 -24.32 -33.74
N ASP A 73 -2.71 -25.56 -33.87
CA ASP A 73 -3.64 -26.20 -32.93
C ASP A 73 -2.97 -26.45 -31.57
N ALA A 74 -1.73 -26.95 -31.58
CA ALA A 74 -0.94 -27.17 -30.38
C ALA A 74 -0.68 -25.85 -29.62
N ALA A 75 -0.26 -24.79 -30.33
CA ALA A 75 -0.03 -23.48 -29.73
C ALA A 75 -1.32 -22.90 -29.10
N LEU A 76 -2.45 -23.05 -29.77
CA LEU A 76 -3.74 -22.60 -29.24
C LEU A 76 -4.18 -23.41 -28.02
N HIS A 77 -3.93 -24.73 -28.01
CA HIS A 77 -4.22 -25.57 -26.86
C HIS A 77 -3.39 -25.17 -25.64
N GLU A 78 -2.09 -24.93 -25.85
CA GLU A 78 -1.16 -24.49 -24.82
C GLU A 78 -1.54 -23.11 -24.26
N TYR A 79 -1.98 -22.17 -25.11
CA TYR A 79 -2.53 -20.89 -24.66
C TYR A 79 -3.72 -21.09 -23.70
N TRP A 80 -4.67 -21.96 -24.03
CA TRP A 80 -5.81 -22.22 -23.15
C TRP A 80 -5.40 -22.90 -21.85
N GLN A 81 -4.38 -23.76 -21.87
CA GLN A 81 -3.86 -24.41 -20.67
C GLN A 81 -3.19 -23.38 -19.75
N ARG A 82 -2.35 -22.48 -20.30
CA ARG A 82 -1.79 -21.33 -19.56
C ARG A 82 -2.85 -20.36 -19.04
N PHE A 83 -3.94 -20.18 -19.78
CA PHE A 83 -5.06 -19.35 -19.32
C PHE A 83 -5.70 -19.96 -18.06
N ARG A 84 -5.83 -21.29 -18.00
CA ARG A 84 -6.33 -22.00 -16.81
C ARG A 84 -5.37 -21.92 -15.64
N ASP A 85 -4.08 -22.09 -15.91
CA ASP A 85 -3.03 -22.01 -14.88
C ASP A 85 -2.89 -20.60 -14.31
N GLY A 86 -3.41 -19.60 -15.02
CA GLY A 86 -3.31 -18.20 -14.65
C GLY A 86 -1.90 -17.64 -14.76
N PRO A 87 -1.71 -16.35 -14.42
CA PRO A 87 -0.42 -15.69 -14.52
C PRO A 87 0.63 -16.34 -13.60
N GLN A 88 1.80 -16.70 -14.15
CA GLN A 88 2.90 -17.33 -13.42
C GLN A 88 4.07 -16.35 -13.22
N PRO A 89 4.74 -16.34 -12.06
CA PRO A 89 5.92 -15.52 -11.85
C PRO A 89 7.08 -16.00 -12.70
N LEU A 90 7.90 -15.05 -13.13
CA LEU A 90 9.12 -15.33 -13.88
C LEU A 90 10.33 -15.31 -12.95
N SER A 91 11.18 -16.33 -13.08
CA SER A 91 12.50 -16.34 -12.45
C SER A 91 13.34 -15.18 -12.98
N ASN A 92 14.39 -14.78 -12.25
CA ASN A 92 15.29 -13.76 -12.77
C ASN A 92 15.98 -14.20 -14.07
N LYS A 93 16.31 -15.48 -14.21
CA LYS A 93 16.93 -16.05 -15.40
C LYS A 93 15.99 -15.99 -16.61
N GLN A 94 14.70 -16.27 -16.41
CA GLN A 94 13.65 -16.10 -17.43
C GLN A 94 13.44 -14.64 -17.83
N VAL A 95 13.44 -13.71 -16.86
CA VAL A 95 13.37 -12.27 -17.15
C VAL A 95 14.55 -11.83 -18.03
N GLN A 96 15.77 -12.26 -17.70
CA GLN A 96 16.94 -11.93 -18.52
C GLN A 96 16.90 -12.61 -19.90
N ALA A 97 16.41 -13.85 -19.99
CA ALA A 97 16.27 -14.56 -21.26
C ALA A 97 15.32 -13.84 -22.22
N LEU A 98 14.16 -13.40 -21.72
CA LEU A 98 13.18 -12.62 -22.50
C LEU A 98 13.75 -11.27 -22.95
N ALA A 99 14.48 -10.57 -22.08
CA ALA A 99 15.18 -9.35 -22.46
C ALA A 99 16.26 -9.61 -23.53
N GLY A 100 16.94 -10.76 -23.46
CA GLY A 100 17.91 -11.21 -24.46
C GLY A 100 17.32 -11.41 -25.85
N ILE A 101 16.05 -11.82 -25.97
CA ILE A 101 15.36 -11.91 -27.26
C ILE A 101 15.25 -10.53 -27.91
N LEU A 102 14.88 -9.50 -27.13
CA LEU A 102 14.76 -8.14 -27.64
C LEU A 102 16.12 -7.55 -28.02
N TYR A 103 17.16 -7.85 -27.23
CA TYR A 103 18.54 -7.50 -27.57
C TYR A 103 18.93 -8.09 -28.93
N ALA A 104 18.82 -9.42 -29.06
CA ALA A 104 19.23 -10.14 -30.27
C ALA A 104 18.44 -9.64 -31.49
N ARG A 105 17.13 -9.45 -31.35
CA ARG A 105 16.27 -8.93 -32.43
C ARG A 105 16.77 -7.59 -32.96
N LEU A 106 17.12 -6.66 -32.08
CA LEU A 106 17.54 -5.31 -32.47
C LEU A 106 18.96 -5.29 -33.07
N VAL A 107 19.86 -6.14 -32.57
CA VAL A 107 21.22 -6.27 -33.11
C VAL A 107 21.21 -6.98 -34.46
N ASP A 108 20.48 -8.09 -34.58
CA ASP A 108 20.44 -8.92 -35.79
C ASP A 108 19.74 -8.17 -36.95
N MET A 109 18.70 -7.38 -36.66
CA MET A 109 18.01 -6.55 -37.66
C MET A 109 18.91 -5.49 -38.30
N MET A 110 19.94 -5.04 -37.57
CA MET A 110 20.84 -3.94 -37.96
C MET A 110 22.27 -4.43 -38.23
N ASP A 111 22.45 -5.74 -38.39
CA ASP A 111 23.79 -6.35 -38.41
C ASP A 111 24.62 -5.93 -39.62
N SER A 112 24.04 -5.98 -40.82
CA SER A 112 24.73 -5.63 -42.06
C SER A 112 24.82 -4.11 -42.28
N GLU A 113 23.77 -3.37 -41.94
CA GLU A 113 23.64 -1.93 -42.18
C GLU A 113 23.13 -1.26 -40.89
N PRO A 114 24.02 -0.88 -39.95
CA PRO A 114 23.63 -0.34 -38.66
C PRO A 114 23.04 1.08 -38.74
N GLY A 115 23.18 1.76 -39.87
CA GLY A 115 22.73 3.14 -40.06
C GLY A 115 23.70 4.18 -39.47
N GLU A 116 23.24 5.42 -39.34
CA GLU A 116 24.08 6.54 -38.91
C GLU A 116 24.30 6.57 -37.39
N GLU A 117 25.53 6.90 -36.95
CA GLU A 117 25.87 7.05 -35.52
C GLU A 117 24.93 8.01 -34.76
N GLY A 118 24.52 9.10 -35.41
CA GLY A 118 23.67 10.13 -34.81
C GLY A 118 22.32 9.58 -34.36
N ILE A 119 21.78 8.60 -35.08
CA ILE A 119 20.51 7.94 -34.75
C ILE A 119 20.67 7.17 -33.43
N TRP A 120 21.74 6.40 -33.27
CA TRP A 120 21.96 5.62 -32.05
C TRP A 120 22.25 6.51 -30.84
N LYS A 121 23.03 7.57 -31.01
CA LYS A 121 23.25 8.60 -29.96
C LYS A 121 21.91 9.21 -29.50
N ALA A 122 21.01 9.51 -30.43
CA ALA A 122 19.66 10.01 -30.11
C ALA A 122 18.78 8.96 -29.42
N VAL A 123 18.81 7.70 -29.86
CA VAL A 123 18.07 6.58 -29.23
C VAL A 123 18.52 6.36 -27.79
N LEU A 124 19.84 6.38 -27.53
CA LEU A 124 20.40 6.26 -26.18
C LEU A 124 19.90 7.38 -25.27
N GLN A 125 19.99 8.63 -25.72
CA GLN A 125 19.51 9.78 -24.95
C GLN A 125 18.00 9.72 -24.68
N LEU A 126 17.19 9.38 -25.69
CA LEU A 126 15.74 9.28 -25.58
C LEU A 126 15.35 8.25 -24.51
N ASN A 127 15.90 7.04 -24.62
CA ASN A 127 15.60 5.94 -23.71
C ASN A 127 16.03 6.26 -22.27
N LYS A 128 17.18 6.90 -22.08
CA LYS A 128 17.61 7.38 -20.75
C LYS A 128 16.64 8.43 -20.18
N GLY A 129 16.18 9.37 -21.02
CA GLY A 129 15.15 10.33 -20.62
C GLY A 129 13.83 9.65 -20.22
N LYS A 130 13.47 8.52 -20.84
CA LYS A 130 12.29 7.73 -20.44
C LYS A 130 12.46 7.02 -19.11
N GLU A 131 13.67 6.60 -18.76
CA GLU A 131 13.97 6.09 -17.41
C GLU A 131 13.85 7.20 -16.36
N GLU A 132 14.53 8.32 -16.57
CA GLU A 132 14.55 9.46 -15.64
C GLU A 132 13.16 10.06 -15.41
N GLY A 133 12.32 10.07 -16.46
CA GLY A 133 10.92 10.49 -16.38
C GLY A 133 9.96 9.47 -15.77
N GLY A 134 10.42 8.26 -15.43
CA GLY A 134 9.57 7.19 -14.92
C GLY A 134 8.55 6.65 -15.95
N GLU A 135 8.83 6.78 -17.24
CA GLU A 135 7.92 6.45 -18.35
C GLU A 135 8.17 5.05 -18.95
N LEU A 136 9.02 4.23 -18.34
CA LEU A 136 9.45 2.95 -18.91
C LEU A 136 8.28 2.01 -19.26
N ASP A 137 7.29 1.90 -18.38
CA ASP A 137 6.13 1.02 -18.63
C ASP A 137 5.29 1.50 -19.82
N ARG A 138 5.09 2.82 -19.95
CA ARG A 138 4.38 3.42 -21.08
C ARG A 138 5.14 3.24 -22.38
N TRP A 139 6.47 3.32 -22.34
CA TRP A 139 7.32 3.32 -23.53
C TRP A 139 7.68 1.91 -24.01
N PHE A 140 8.17 1.04 -23.12
CA PHE A 140 8.62 -0.32 -23.45
C PHE A 140 7.57 -1.39 -23.18
N GLY A 141 6.54 -1.10 -22.37
CA GLY A 141 5.48 -2.04 -22.03
C GLY A 141 4.79 -2.66 -23.24
N PRO A 142 4.37 -1.90 -24.28
CA PRO A 142 3.75 -2.47 -25.46
C PRO A 142 4.63 -3.50 -26.19
N THR A 143 5.94 -3.24 -26.31
CA THR A 143 6.91 -4.17 -26.91
C THR A 143 7.06 -5.44 -26.07
N VAL A 144 7.06 -5.31 -24.75
CA VAL A 144 7.09 -6.46 -23.83
C VAL A 144 5.80 -7.27 -23.91
N ASP A 145 4.65 -6.61 -24.01
CA ASP A 145 3.36 -7.30 -24.15
C ASP A 145 3.28 -8.08 -25.46
N GLU A 146 3.81 -7.52 -26.55
CA GLU A 146 3.92 -8.22 -27.83
C GLU A 146 4.87 -9.43 -27.74
N LEU A 147 6.04 -9.25 -27.13
CA LEU A 147 6.96 -10.35 -26.85
C LEU A 147 6.28 -11.47 -26.03
N PHE A 148 5.49 -11.13 -25.01
CA PHE A 148 4.76 -12.14 -24.24
C PHE A 148 3.76 -12.90 -25.09
N VAL A 149 3.07 -12.24 -26.01
CA VAL A 149 2.13 -12.90 -26.92
C VAL A 149 2.85 -13.84 -27.87
N GLU A 150 3.97 -13.39 -28.46
CA GLU A 150 4.81 -14.21 -29.35
C GLU A 150 5.41 -15.42 -28.63
N GLN A 151 5.92 -15.19 -27.42
CA GLN A 151 6.57 -16.20 -26.59
C GLN A 151 5.59 -16.95 -25.69
N GLY A 152 4.27 -16.80 -25.90
CA GLY A 152 3.24 -17.48 -25.12
C GLY A 152 3.39 -17.35 -23.61
N VAL A 153 3.90 -16.22 -23.11
CA VAL A 153 4.13 -15.96 -21.69
C VAL A 153 2.86 -15.41 -21.05
N ASN A 154 2.36 -16.09 -20.02
CA ASN A 154 1.30 -15.58 -19.15
C ASN A 154 1.89 -15.31 -17.76
N THR A 155 2.17 -14.05 -17.44
CA THR A 155 2.93 -13.67 -16.25
C THR A 155 2.22 -12.67 -15.35
N ASP A 156 2.54 -12.68 -14.05
CA ASP A 156 2.04 -11.69 -13.10
C ASP A 156 2.56 -10.26 -13.36
N SER A 157 1.94 -9.26 -12.73
CA SER A 157 2.26 -7.84 -12.95
C SER A 157 3.64 -7.42 -12.47
N LEU A 158 4.16 -7.98 -11.38
CA LEU A 158 5.50 -7.68 -10.88
C LEU A 158 6.55 -8.22 -11.85
N SER A 159 6.37 -9.46 -12.31
CA SER A 159 7.21 -10.10 -13.31
C SER A 159 7.16 -9.35 -14.64
N ARG A 160 5.98 -8.86 -15.07
CA ARG A 160 5.86 -7.96 -16.24
C ARG A 160 6.69 -6.69 -16.05
N THR A 161 6.56 -5.99 -14.92
CA THR A 161 7.36 -4.79 -14.64
C THR A 161 8.86 -5.11 -14.66
N ARG A 162 9.30 -6.24 -14.09
CA ARG A 162 10.71 -6.67 -14.14
C ARG A 162 11.20 -6.89 -15.56
N VAL A 163 10.38 -7.48 -16.45
CA VAL A 163 10.71 -7.62 -17.87
C VAL A 163 10.76 -6.27 -18.57
N VAL A 164 9.87 -5.33 -18.29
CA VAL A 164 9.95 -3.95 -18.83
C VAL A 164 11.28 -3.28 -18.49
N HIS A 165 11.71 -3.35 -17.23
CA HIS A 165 13.01 -2.80 -16.83
C HIS A 165 14.19 -3.53 -17.46
N ALA A 166 14.11 -4.87 -17.59
CA ALA A 166 15.16 -5.65 -18.25
C ALA A 166 15.20 -5.38 -19.77
N ALA A 167 14.05 -5.20 -20.42
CA ALA A 167 13.91 -4.85 -21.82
C ALA A 167 14.52 -3.48 -22.13
N TYR A 168 14.28 -2.47 -21.28
CA TYR A 168 14.94 -1.18 -21.38
C TYR A 168 16.47 -1.33 -21.41
N LYS A 169 17.04 -2.06 -20.43
CA LYS A 169 18.48 -2.29 -20.35
C LYS A 169 19.00 -3.06 -21.57
N ALA A 170 18.30 -4.10 -21.99
CA ALA A 170 18.66 -4.86 -23.19
C ALA A 170 18.65 -4.00 -24.45
N ILE A 171 17.64 -3.16 -24.65
CA ILE A 171 17.54 -2.26 -25.80
C ILE A 171 18.62 -1.17 -25.75
N GLN A 172 18.98 -0.65 -24.56
CA GLN A 172 20.14 0.24 -24.41
C GLN A 172 21.42 -0.41 -24.91
N LEU A 173 21.68 -1.63 -24.46
CA LEU A 173 22.91 -2.34 -24.82
C LEU A 173 22.95 -2.76 -26.29
N ALA A 174 21.79 -3.05 -26.89
CA ALA A 174 21.69 -3.28 -28.32
C ALA A 174 21.95 -1.99 -29.12
N ALA A 175 21.45 -0.85 -28.65
CA ALA A 175 21.74 0.45 -29.26
C ALA A 175 23.22 0.84 -29.15
N GLU A 176 23.87 0.58 -28.01
CA GLU A 176 25.33 0.74 -27.86
C GLU A 176 26.11 -0.16 -28.82
N THR A 177 25.66 -1.40 -28.99
CA THR A 177 26.30 -2.35 -29.91
C THR A 177 26.17 -1.91 -31.37
N ASN A 178 24.98 -1.47 -31.78
CA ASN A 178 24.78 -0.97 -33.14
C ASN A 178 25.46 0.39 -33.37
N LEU A 179 25.63 1.24 -32.34
CA LEU A 179 26.45 2.44 -32.44
C LEU A 179 27.92 2.08 -32.75
N ARG A 180 28.50 1.12 -32.02
CA ARG A 180 29.87 0.66 -32.31
C ARG A 180 30.02 0.15 -33.75
N LYS A 181 29.06 -0.63 -34.23
CA LYS A 181 29.03 -1.08 -35.64
C LYS A 181 28.95 0.09 -36.62
N ALA A 182 28.12 1.10 -36.33
CA ALA A 182 28.03 2.31 -37.14
C ALA A 182 29.34 3.11 -37.16
N GLU A 183 30.12 3.06 -36.08
CA GLU A 183 31.48 3.62 -35.98
C GLU A 183 32.56 2.72 -36.63
N GLY A 184 32.16 1.57 -37.20
CA GLY A 184 33.04 0.62 -37.90
C GLY A 184 33.63 -0.51 -37.04
N ASP A 185 33.26 -0.60 -35.75
CA ASP A 185 33.71 -1.67 -34.86
C ASP A 185 32.75 -2.87 -34.87
N TYR A 186 33.13 -3.91 -35.63
CA TYR A 186 32.44 -5.19 -35.74
C TYR A 186 33.10 -6.30 -34.89
N SER A 187 33.83 -5.95 -33.83
CA SER A 187 34.35 -6.93 -32.88
C SER A 187 33.23 -7.84 -32.34
N PRO A 188 33.54 -9.12 -32.02
CA PRO A 188 32.54 -10.09 -31.59
C PRO A 188 31.64 -9.57 -30.45
N ASP A 189 30.33 -9.80 -30.60
CA ASP A 189 29.34 -9.39 -29.61
C ASP A 189 29.34 -10.32 -28.38
N GLU A 190 30.24 -10.04 -27.45
CA GLU A 190 30.30 -10.72 -26.15
C GLU A 190 29.10 -10.37 -25.25
N THR A 191 28.44 -9.23 -25.48
CA THR A 191 27.26 -8.79 -24.73
C THR A 191 26.09 -9.74 -24.95
N ARG A 192 25.98 -10.37 -26.12
CA ARG A 192 24.96 -11.41 -26.41
C ARG A 192 25.05 -12.61 -25.46
N LYS A 193 26.27 -13.02 -25.07
CA LYS A 193 26.51 -14.24 -24.27
C LYS A 193 26.02 -14.15 -22.83
N ARG A 194 25.76 -12.95 -22.32
CA ARG A 194 25.27 -12.76 -20.94
C ARG A 194 23.80 -13.14 -20.76
N PHE A 195 23.04 -13.23 -21.85
CA PHE A 195 21.62 -13.53 -21.79
C PHE A 195 21.38 -15.04 -21.84
N PRO A 196 20.64 -15.62 -20.88
CA PRO A 196 20.27 -17.03 -20.93
C PRO A 196 19.38 -17.34 -22.15
N GLY A 197 19.43 -18.57 -22.65
CA GLY A 197 18.60 -19.01 -23.78
C GLY A 197 17.15 -19.29 -23.36
N TRP A 198 16.19 -18.60 -23.97
CA TRP A 198 14.77 -18.70 -23.59
C TRP A 198 14.18 -20.11 -23.73
N GLU A 199 14.53 -20.87 -24.77
CA GLU A 199 13.99 -22.21 -24.97
C GLU A 199 14.37 -23.21 -23.86
N ALA A 200 15.60 -23.09 -23.33
CA ALA A 200 16.05 -23.87 -22.18
C ALA A 200 15.28 -23.47 -20.91
N GLU A 201 15.15 -22.17 -20.65
CA GLU A 201 14.42 -21.64 -19.48
C GLU A 201 12.91 -21.90 -19.51
N ARG A 202 12.35 -22.06 -20.72
CA ARG A 202 10.95 -22.41 -20.95
C ARG A 202 10.69 -23.89 -20.68
N SER A 203 11.68 -24.76 -20.95
CA SER A 203 11.58 -26.21 -20.78
C SER A 203 11.85 -26.64 -19.33
N GLU A 204 12.68 -25.90 -18.59
CA GLU A 204 12.90 -26.08 -17.15
C GLU A 204 11.72 -25.58 -16.28
N ALA A 205 10.77 -24.84 -16.87
CA ALA A 205 9.56 -24.36 -16.21
C ALA A 205 8.48 -25.45 -16.05
N LYS A 206 8.84 -26.61 -15.50
CA LYS A 206 7.87 -27.36 -14.71
C LYS A 206 7.87 -26.70 -13.35
N SER A 207 6.84 -25.90 -13.10
CA SER A 207 6.56 -25.28 -11.82
C SER A 207 6.76 -26.28 -10.69
N GLU A 208 7.62 -25.95 -9.73
CA GLU A 208 7.49 -26.54 -8.40
C GLU A 208 6.04 -26.31 -7.96
N PRO A 209 5.31 -27.36 -7.52
CA PRO A 209 3.96 -27.18 -7.05
C PRO A 209 4.00 -26.20 -5.88
N ARG A 210 3.44 -25.01 -6.09
CA ARG A 210 3.14 -24.08 -4.99
C ARG A 210 2.38 -24.89 -3.95
N PRO A 211 2.70 -24.75 -2.66
CA PRO A 211 2.00 -25.52 -1.63
C PRO A 211 0.50 -25.32 -1.84
N ALA A 212 -0.23 -26.42 -1.93
CA ALA A 212 -1.68 -26.43 -1.82
C ALA A 212 -2.03 -26.09 -0.37
N GLY A 213 -1.64 -24.88 0.06
CA GLY A 213 -1.91 -24.36 1.38
C GLY A 213 -3.40 -24.07 1.50
N ASP A 214 -3.87 -24.01 2.74
CA ASP A 214 -5.25 -23.67 3.05
C ASP A 214 -5.64 -22.32 2.39
N MET A 215 -6.59 -22.38 1.45
CA MET A 215 -7.10 -21.21 0.71
C MET A 215 -8.22 -20.50 1.46
N GLY A 216 -8.52 -20.91 2.69
CA GLY A 216 -9.43 -20.21 3.58
C GLY A 216 -8.98 -18.77 3.80
N LEU A 217 -9.90 -17.81 3.65
CA LEU A 217 -9.61 -16.37 3.79
C LEU A 217 -8.93 -16.01 5.13
N PHE A 218 -9.27 -16.73 6.20
CA PHE A 218 -8.67 -16.53 7.52
C PHE A 218 -7.27 -17.17 7.63
N ALA A 219 -7.05 -18.35 7.05
CA ALA A 219 -5.72 -18.97 7.00
C ALA A 219 -4.74 -18.13 6.16
N LEU A 220 -5.22 -17.59 5.03
CA LEU A 220 -4.46 -16.65 4.21
C LEU A 220 -4.15 -15.35 4.96
N LEU A 221 -5.08 -14.85 5.77
CA LEU A 221 -4.85 -13.70 6.65
C LEU A 221 -3.80 -14.03 7.72
N ASP A 222 -3.88 -15.20 8.36
CA ASP A 222 -2.91 -15.66 9.35
C ASP A 222 -1.51 -15.76 8.75
N HIS A 223 -1.38 -16.41 7.60
CA HIS A 223 -0.12 -16.51 6.89
C HIS A 223 0.43 -15.12 6.52
N LYS A 224 -0.43 -14.23 6.01
CA LYS A 224 -0.02 -12.86 5.66
C LYS A 224 0.62 -12.12 6.84
N PHE A 225 0.07 -12.29 8.04
CA PHE A 225 0.58 -11.64 9.25
C PHE A 225 1.73 -12.41 9.91
N ALA A 226 1.88 -13.71 9.63
CA ALA A 226 3.06 -14.48 10.00
C ALA A 226 4.28 -14.07 9.17
N THR A 227 4.10 -13.77 7.88
CA THR A 227 5.20 -13.39 6.97
C THR A 227 5.45 -11.88 6.87
N GLN A 228 4.62 -11.05 7.51
CA GLN A 228 4.77 -9.59 7.53
C GLN A 228 4.78 -9.08 8.96
N SER A 229 5.79 -8.29 9.34
CA SER A 229 5.84 -7.59 10.63
C SER A 229 4.78 -6.49 10.70
N ARG A 230 3.53 -6.85 10.97
CA ARG A 230 2.37 -5.92 11.05
C ARG A 230 1.68 -6.04 12.41
N LYS A 231 1.07 -4.94 12.86
CA LYS A 231 0.40 -4.85 14.17
C LYS A 231 -0.81 -5.79 14.25
N ALA A 232 -0.96 -6.49 15.38
CA ALA A 232 -2.07 -7.40 15.68
C ALA A 232 -3.45 -6.76 15.44
N LYS A 233 -3.62 -5.50 15.84
CA LYS A 233 -4.86 -4.75 15.61
C LYS A 233 -5.30 -4.72 14.13
N THR A 234 -4.36 -4.65 13.19
CA THR A 234 -4.71 -4.63 11.76
C THR A 234 -5.21 -5.99 11.31
N LYS A 235 -4.68 -7.08 11.89
CA LYS A 235 -5.16 -8.43 11.68
C LYS A 235 -6.59 -8.57 12.17
N ASP A 236 -6.90 -8.10 13.38
CA ASP A 236 -8.24 -8.15 13.95
C ASP A 236 -9.27 -7.34 13.14
N ASP A 237 -8.87 -6.16 12.66
CA ASP A 237 -9.73 -5.33 11.82
C ASP A 237 -9.99 -6.01 10.46
N TYR A 238 -8.99 -6.67 9.87
CA TYR A 238 -9.17 -7.46 8.63
C TYR A 238 -10.05 -8.68 8.86
N ALA A 239 -9.80 -9.46 9.93
CA ALA A 239 -10.60 -10.62 10.28
C ALA A 239 -12.08 -10.26 10.46
N ARG A 240 -12.37 -9.12 11.10
CA ARG A 240 -13.73 -8.62 11.26
C ARG A 240 -14.40 -8.28 9.93
N ASP A 241 -13.70 -7.60 9.03
CA ASP A 241 -14.24 -7.25 7.72
C ASP A 241 -14.40 -8.49 6.81
N LEU A 242 -13.48 -9.47 6.90
CA LEU A 242 -13.61 -10.76 6.22
C LEU A 242 -14.81 -11.56 6.75
N ALA A 243 -15.05 -11.59 8.06
CA ALA A 243 -16.21 -12.28 8.62
C ALA A 243 -17.54 -11.72 8.08
N LYS A 244 -17.62 -10.40 7.89
CA LYS A 244 -18.78 -9.76 7.25
C LYS A 244 -18.91 -10.13 5.79
N PHE A 245 -17.80 -10.20 5.06
CA PHE A 245 -17.80 -10.65 3.68
C PHE A 245 -18.25 -12.11 3.55
N VAL A 246 -17.76 -13.00 4.41
CA VAL A 246 -18.16 -14.42 4.44
C VAL A 246 -19.65 -14.53 4.78
N ALA A 247 -20.17 -13.74 5.71
CA ALA A 247 -21.59 -13.71 6.03
C ALA A 247 -22.47 -13.24 4.84
N SER A 248 -21.96 -12.33 4.01
CA SER A 248 -22.63 -11.82 2.81
C SER A 248 -22.59 -12.79 1.62
N SER A 249 -21.41 -13.37 1.35
CA SER A 249 -21.15 -14.20 0.16
C SER A 249 -21.40 -15.69 0.40
N GLY A 250 -21.26 -16.18 1.63
CA GLY A 250 -21.21 -17.61 1.96
C GLY A 250 -19.87 -18.27 1.64
N HIS A 251 -18.89 -17.55 1.07
CA HIS A 251 -17.63 -18.11 0.61
C HIS A 251 -16.50 -17.82 1.59
N SER A 252 -15.98 -18.87 2.23
CA SER A 252 -14.81 -18.82 3.10
C SER A 252 -13.50 -19.21 2.41
N ASP A 253 -13.56 -19.91 1.28
CA ASP A 253 -12.42 -20.26 0.44
C ASP A 253 -12.20 -19.19 -0.63
N ALA A 254 -10.96 -18.70 -0.77
CA ALA A 254 -10.60 -17.66 -1.73
C ALA A 254 -10.86 -18.06 -3.19
N ARG A 255 -10.87 -19.36 -3.51
CA ARG A 255 -11.11 -19.88 -4.87
C ARG A 255 -12.57 -19.78 -5.30
N ASP A 256 -13.49 -19.77 -4.33
CA ASP A 256 -14.92 -19.70 -4.59
C ASP A 256 -15.41 -18.24 -4.70
N VAL A 257 -14.59 -17.28 -4.28
CA VAL A 257 -14.96 -15.85 -4.32
C VAL A 257 -14.98 -15.34 -5.76
N THR A 258 -16.13 -14.79 -6.18
CA THR A 258 -16.33 -14.20 -7.51
C THR A 258 -16.36 -12.67 -7.47
N LYS A 259 -16.29 -12.02 -8.65
CA LYS A 259 -16.49 -10.56 -8.76
C LYS A 259 -17.89 -10.12 -8.32
N ASP A 260 -18.89 -10.97 -8.53
CA ASP A 260 -20.27 -10.63 -8.21
C ASP A 260 -20.52 -10.70 -6.71
N ASP A 261 -19.84 -11.60 -5.97
CA ASP A 261 -19.85 -11.59 -4.50
C ASP A 261 -19.29 -10.28 -3.94
N VAL A 262 -18.17 -9.82 -4.49
CA VAL A 262 -17.54 -8.57 -4.04
C VAL A 262 -18.41 -7.34 -4.39
N ARG A 263 -19.09 -7.35 -5.55
CA ARG A 263 -20.06 -6.30 -5.93
C ARG A 263 -21.29 -6.31 -5.03
N LYS A 264 -21.88 -7.48 -4.80
CA LYS A 264 -23.00 -7.68 -3.90
C LYS A 264 -22.66 -7.15 -2.50
N TRP A 265 -21.53 -7.55 -1.95
CA TRP A 265 -21.09 -7.08 -0.64
C TRP A 265 -20.87 -5.56 -0.60
N ARG A 266 -20.27 -4.97 -1.64
CA ARG A 266 -20.17 -3.50 -1.76
C ARG A 266 -21.55 -2.86 -1.72
N ASP A 267 -22.52 -3.39 -2.46
CA ASP A 267 -23.86 -2.82 -2.57
C ASP A 267 -24.66 -2.96 -1.27
N GLU A 268 -24.47 -4.05 -0.52
CA GLU A 268 -24.97 -4.21 0.85
C GLU A 268 -24.37 -3.16 1.79
N LEU A 269 -23.05 -2.93 1.76
CA LEU A 269 -22.41 -1.89 2.57
C LEU A 269 -22.90 -0.48 2.19
N ILE A 270 -23.25 -0.26 0.91
CA ILE A 270 -23.90 0.97 0.45
C ILE A 270 -25.30 1.11 1.06
N ALA A 271 -26.10 0.04 1.03
CA ALA A 271 -27.44 0.00 1.60
C ALA A 271 -27.45 0.18 3.13
N GLU A 272 -26.43 -0.31 3.83
CA GLU A 272 -26.17 -0.05 5.25
C GLU A 272 -25.80 1.42 5.55
N GLY A 273 -25.61 2.26 4.53
CA GLY A 273 -25.30 3.68 4.68
C GLY A 273 -23.83 3.97 4.99
N LEU A 274 -22.90 3.04 4.72
CA LEU A 274 -21.48 3.31 4.90
C LEU A 274 -20.99 4.33 3.86
N SER A 275 -20.02 5.15 4.27
CA SER A 275 -19.38 6.12 3.38
C SER A 275 -18.42 5.44 2.39
N PRO A 276 -18.20 6.03 1.20
CA PRO A 276 -17.29 5.48 0.19
C PRO A 276 -15.87 5.24 0.73
N SER A 277 -15.38 6.15 1.58
CA SER A 277 -14.07 6.01 2.22
C SER A 277 -13.98 4.80 3.15
N LYS A 278 -15.07 4.46 3.87
CA LYS A 278 -15.10 3.29 4.75
C LYS A 278 -15.20 2.00 3.94
N ILE A 279 -16.04 1.96 2.91
CA ILE A 279 -16.20 0.81 2.02
C ILE A 279 -14.88 0.50 1.31
N ASN A 280 -14.30 1.49 0.62
CA ASN A 280 -13.09 1.30 -0.18
C ASN A 280 -11.83 1.14 0.69
N GLY A 281 -11.69 1.95 1.74
CA GLY A 281 -10.46 2.05 2.53
C GLY A 281 -10.36 1.07 3.69
N LYS A 282 -11.44 0.35 4.02
CA LYS A 282 -11.43 -0.67 5.08
C LYS A 282 -11.96 -2.00 4.59
N CYS A 283 -13.26 -2.06 4.26
CA CYS A 283 -13.93 -3.33 3.98
C CYS A 283 -13.35 -4.01 2.73
N LEU A 284 -13.44 -3.36 1.57
CA LEU A 284 -12.89 -3.90 0.32
C LEU A 284 -11.36 -4.01 0.36
N ALA A 285 -10.69 -3.09 1.06
CA ALA A 285 -9.24 -3.12 1.23
C ALA A 285 -8.76 -4.37 2.00
N ALA A 286 -9.48 -4.82 3.03
CA ALA A 286 -9.14 -6.01 3.79
C ALA A 286 -9.20 -7.27 2.91
N LEU A 287 -10.34 -7.48 2.21
CA LEU A 287 -10.51 -8.61 1.29
C LEU A 287 -9.45 -8.58 0.18
N SER A 288 -9.29 -7.43 -0.49
CA SER A 288 -8.31 -7.28 -1.56
C SER A 288 -6.88 -7.53 -1.10
N ALA A 289 -6.52 -7.14 0.14
CA ALA A 289 -5.20 -7.38 0.69
C ALA A 289 -4.90 -8.87 0.96
N VAL A 290 -5.92 -9.65 1.32
CA VAL A 290 -5.83 -11.11 1.51
C VAL A 290 -5.79 -11.83 0.17
N LEU A 291 -6.68 -11.50 -0.77
CA LEU A 291 -6.65 -12.11 -2.11
C LEU A 291 -5.35 -11.77 -2.85
N THR A 292 -4.84 -10.55 -2.72
CA THR A 292 -3.51 -10.19 -3.26
C THR A 292 -2.39 -11.01 -2.62
N HIS A 293 -2.52 -11.35 -1.32
CA HIS A 293 -1.56 -12.23 -0.64
C HIS A 293 -1.61 -13.64 -1.23
N ALA A 294 -2.82 -14.17 -1.44
CA ALA A 294 -3.04 -15.47 -2.04
C ALA A 294 -2.51 -15.56 -3.48
N VAL A 295 -2.61 -14.48 -4.27
CA VAL A 295 -2.02 -14.43 -5.62
C VAL A 295 -0.49 -14.49 -5.57
N LYS A 296 0.12 -13.82 -4.58
CA LYS A 296 1.58 -13.70 -4.48
C LYS A 296 2.24 -14.95 -3.91
N GLU A 297 1.67 -15.52 -2.85
CA GLU A 297 2.29 -16.57 -2.06
C GLU A 297 1.64 -17.96 -2.26
N PHE A 298 0.46 -18.02 -2.87
CA PHE A 298 -0.31 -19.26 -3.06
C PHE A 298 -0.75 -19.41 -4.53
N SER A 299 -1.58 -20.41 -4.81
CA SER A 299 -2.06 -20.76 -6.16
C SER A 299 -3.33 -20.00 -6.58
N LEU A 300 -3.65 -18.86 -5.97
CA LEU A 300 -4.77 -18.04 -6.45
C LEU A 300 -4.36 -17.35 -7.76
N SER A 301 -5.15 -17.54 -8.82
CA SER A 301 -4.82 -17.01 -10.14
C SER A 301 -5.07 -15.50 -10.27
N ILE A 302 -6.11 -14.96 -9.63
CA ILE A 302 -6.44 -13.54 -9.70
C ILE A 302 -7.08 -13.02 -8.41
N ASN A 303 -6.78 -11.77 -8.05
CA ASN A 303 -7.54 -11.04 -7.05
C ASN A 303 -8.82 -10.47 -7.67
N VAL A 304 -9.94 -11.16 -7.49
CA VAL A 304 -11.24 -10.73 -8.04
C VAL A 304 -11.77 -9.41 -7.43
N ALA A 305 -11.29 -9.00 -6.26
CA ALA A 305 -11.65 -7.72 -5.65
C ALA A 305 -10.89 -6.53 -6.29
N HIS A 306 -9.87 -6.78 -7.11
CA HIS A 306 -9.11 -5.72 -7.78
C HIS A 306 -10.01 -4.90 -8.70
N GLY A 307 -9.96 -3.57 -8.55
CA GLY A 307 -10.74 -2.62 -9.35
C GLY A 307 -12.19 -2.41 -8.90
N ILE A 308 -12.73 -3.21 -7.98
CA ILE A 308 -14.08 -3.01 -7.45
C ILE A 308 -14.04 -1.94 -6.35
N ARG A 309 -14.84 -0.88 -6.53
CA ARG A 309 -14.92 0.27 -5.62
C ARG A 309 -16.34 0.84 -5.57
N ASP A 310 -16.65 1.54 -4.48
CA ASP A 310 -17.73 2.50 -4.40
C ASP A 310 -17.27 3.82 -5.05
N GLY A 311 -17.93 4.17 -6.17
CA GLY A 311 -17.64 5.36 -6.97
C GLY A 311 -18.45 6.60 -6.58
N ARG A 312 -19.32 6.53 -5.55
CA ARG A 312 -20.08 7.68 -5.08
C ARG A 312 -19.11 8.76 -4.59
N LYS A 313 -19.46 10.03 -4.83
CA LYS A 313 -18.72 11.15 -4.25
C LYS A 313 -18.87 11.09 -2.73
N GLY A 314 -17.75 11.23 -2.02
CA GLY A 314 -17.79 11.41 -0.58
C GLY A 314 -18.52 12.70 -0.22
N THR A 315 -19.10 12.75 0.97
CA THR A 315 -19.72 13.98 1.49
C THR A 315 -18.67 15.09 1.56
N ALA A 316 -18.99 16.24 0.96
CA ALA A 316 -18.14 17.41 1.06
C ALA A 316 -18.05 17.86 2.53
N PRO A 317 -16.86 18.24 3.03
CA PRO A 317 -16.75 18.79 4.37
C PRO A 317 -17.57 20.08 4.48
N THR A 318 -18.46 20.16 5.47
CA THR A 318 -19.32 21.33 5.71
C THR A 318 -18.61 22.47 6.45
N ARG A 319 -17.50 22.14 7.12
CA ARG A 319 -16.62 23.09 7.82
C ARG A 319 -15.20 22.54 7.92
N SER A 320 -14.28 23.37 8.41
CA SER A 320 -12.93 22.92 8.79
C SER A 320 -13.00 21.76 9.78
N LYS A 321 -12.04 20.82 9.64
CA LYS A 321 -11.87 19.68 10.56
C LYS A 321 -11.17 20.08 11.86
N GLY A 322 -10.68 21.32 11.97
CA GLY A 322 -10.12 21.87 13.20
C GLY A 322 -11.14 22.65 14.01
N TYR A 323 -10.83 22.84 15.29
CA TYR A 323 -11.51 23.84 16.11
C TYR A 323 -11.24 25.23 15.52
N THR A 324 -12.20 26.14 15.64
CA THR A 324 -11.95 27.57 15.42
C THR A 324 -11.15 28.16 16.58
N ALA A 325 -10.66 29.39 16.43
CA ALA A 325 -9.96 30.08 17.51
C ALA A 325 -10.87 30.27 18.74
N GLU A 326 -12.15 30.57 18.51
CA GLU A 326 -13.17 30.78 19.53
C GLU A 326 -13.51 29.49 20.26
N GLU A 327 -13.72 28.39 19.52
CA GLU A 327 -13.97 27.07 20.13
C GLU A 327 -12.76 26.60 20.94
N ALA A 328 -11.55 26.77 20.41
CA ALA A 328 -10.32 26.44 21.11
C ALA A 328 -10.19 27.25 22.40
N LYS A 329 -10.37 28.57 22.34
CA LYS A 329 -10.36 29.46 23.50
C LYS A 329 -11.42 29.07 24.52
N ALA A 330 -12.64 28.76 24.09
CA ALA A 330 -13.71 28.32 24.99
C ALA A 330 -13.35 27.02 25.73
N ILE A 331 -12.79 26.02 25.04
CA ILE A 331 -12.34 24.78 25.68
C ILE A 331 -11.21 25.06 26.68
N LEU A 332 -10.20 25.85 26.28
CA LEU A 332 -9.05 26.17 27.12
C LEU A 332 -9.44 26.99 28.35
N THR A 333 -10.31 27.99 28.23
CA THR A 333 -10.89 28.72 29.38
C THR A 333 -11.65 27.77 30.30
N ALA A 334 -12.46 26.85 29.75
CA ALA A 334 -13.23 25.90 30.57
C ALA A 334 -12.35 24.93 31.38
N THR A 335 -11.09 24.73 30.98
CA THR A 335 -10.16 23.89 31.78
C THR A 335 -10.01 24.41 33.20
N PHE A 336 -10.05 25.73 33.43
CA PHE A 336 -9.93 26.36 34.75
C PHE A 336 -11.16 26.20 35.65
N SER A 337 -12.24 25.58 35.17
CA SER A 337 -13.40 25.21 35.99
C SER A 337 -13.51 23.70 36.19
N GLY A 338 -12.76 22.92 35.40
CA GLY A 338 -12.77 21.47 35.45
C GLY A 338 -14.14 20.85 35.11
N THR A 339 -14.55 19.86 35.91
CA THR A 339 -15.84 19.19 35.80
C THR A 339 -16.47 19.04 37.17
N SER A 340 -17.79 19.18 37.25
CA SER A 340 -18.56 18.89 38.46
C SER A 340 -18.65 17.39 38.75
N LYS A 341 -18.37 16.53 37.76
CA LYS A 341 -18.43 15.07 37.91
C LYS A 341 -17.38 14.57 38.90
N ALA A 342 -17.75 13.58 39.70
CA ALA A 342 -16.83 12.86 40.58
C ALA A 342 -15.93 11.91 39.76
N ILE A 343 -14.75 12.39 39.40
CA ILE A 343 -13.72 11.61 38.71
C ILE A 343 -12.38 11.69 39.46
N SER A 344 -11.52 10.70 39.25
CA SER A 344 -10.20 10.61 39.89
C SER A 344 -9.27 11.76 39.51
N ALA A 345 -8.30 12.08 40.38
CA ALA A 345 -7.34 13.17 40.16
C ALA A 345 -6.60 13.11 38.79
N PRO A 346 -6.09 11.95 38.30
CA PRO A 346 -5.47 11.87 36.98
C PRO A 346 -6.42 12.22 35.83
N HIS A 347 -7.71 11.88 35.96
CA HIS A 347 -8.68 12.23 34.94
C HIS A 347 -9.03 13.73 34.99
N ARG A 348 -9.06 14.36 36.17
CA ARG A 348 -9.18 15.84 36.27
C ARG A 348 -7.96 16.52 35.64
N ARG A 349 -6.75 16.02 35.91
CA ARG A 349 -5.52 16.47 35.23
C ARG A 349 -5.63 16.30 33.71
N ALA A 350 -6.19 15.18 33.24
CA ALA A 350 -6.40 14.96 31.81
C ALA A 350 -7.33 16.01 31.18
N LEU A 351 -8.44 16.34 31.84
CA LEU A 351 -9.35 17.38 31.33
C LEU A 351 -8.67 18.76 31.26
N PHE A 352 -7.80 19.08 32.21
CA PHE A 352 -7.05 20.34 32.22
C PHE A 352 -5.94 20.35 31.16
N TRP A 353 -4.95 19.45 31.28
CA TRP A 353 -3.69 19.55 30.54
C TRP A 353 -3.75 19.02 29.11
N VAL A 354 -4.59 18.02 28.82
CA VAL A 354 -4.60 17.40 27.49
C VAL A 354 -5.04 18.39 26.40
N PRO A 355 -6.09 19.22 26.57
CA PRO A 355 -6.40 20.29 25.61
C PRO A 355 -5.25 21.27 25.40
N TRP A 356 -4.59 21.72 26.47
CA TRP A 356 -3.44 22.63 26.42
C TRP A 356 -2.26 22.04 25.63
N ILE A 357 -1.86 20.81 25.94
CA ILE A 357 -0.77 20.12 25.23
C ILE A 357 -1.17 19.88 23.77
N CYS A 358 -2.42 19.46 23.51
CA CYS A 358 -2.95 19.27 22.16
C CYS A 358 -2.84 20.54 21.32
N ALA A 359 -3.22 21.69 21.88
CA ALA A 359 -3.23 22.98 21.19
C ALA A 359 -1.83 23.43 20.77
N TYR A 360 -0.81 23.14 21.58
CA TYR A 360 0.57 23.57 21.35
C TYR A 360 1.47 22.54 20.66
N THR A 361 1.07 21.27 20.56
CA THR A 361 1.93 20.22 19.99
C THR A 361 1.31 19.49 18.80
N GLY A 362 -0.02 19.48 18.68
CA GLY A 362 -0.73 18.69 17.68
C GLY A 362 -0.51 17.18 17.77
N LEU A 363 0.08 16.68 18.86
CA LEU A 363 0.24 15.25 19.11
C LEU A 363 -1.13 14.54 19.12
N ARG A 364 -1.13 13.23 18.82
CA ARG A 364 -2.38 12.46 18.98
C ARG A 364 -2.71 12.44 20.47
N VAL A 365 -3.99 12.59 20.79
CA VAL A 365 -4.45 12.59 22.19
C VAL A 365 -3.94 11.39 22.99
N THR A 366 -3.83 10.20 22.39
CA THR A 366 -3.33 9.00 23.07
C THR A 366 -1.82 9.02 23.31
N GLU A 367 -1.06 9.74 22.47
CA GLU A 367 0.37 9.99 22.70
C GLU A 367 0.56 10.96 23.87
N ILE A 368 -0.39 11.88 24.09
CA ILE A 368 -0.38 12.79 25.25
C ILE A 368 -0.85 12.06 26.51
N THR A 369 -1.98 11.35 26.46
CA THR A 369 -2.56 10.71 27.64
C THR A 369 -1.75 9.53 28.16
N GLN A 370 -0.77 9.05 27.40
CA GLN A 370 0.18 8.04 27.85
C GLN A 370 1.44 8.62 28.53
N LEU A 371 1.68 9.94 28.45
CA LEU A 371 2.87 10.57 29.02
C LEU A 371 3.01 10.31 30.51
N ARG A 372 4.26 10.03 30.90
CA ARG A 372 4.72 9.85 32.27
C ARG A 372 5.64 11.01 32.67
N GLY A 373 5.88 11.21 33.97
CA GLY A 373 6.90 12.19 34.40
C GLY A 373 8.27 11.92 33.78
N ALA A 374 8.67 10.65 33.66
CA ALA A 374 9.92 10.23 33.02
C ALA A 374 10.03 10.55 31.51
N ASP A 375 8.91 10.91 30.88
CA ASP A 375 8.85 11.31 29.46
C ASP A 375 9.06 12.82 29.28
N VAL A 376 9.10 13.61 30.36
CA VAL A 376 9.50 15.02 30.34
C VAL A 376 10.99 15.11 30.59
N ARG A 377 11.73 15.64 29.61
CA ARG A 377 13.19 15.66 29.63
C ARG A 377 13.72 17.04 29.27
N THR A 378 15.01 17.24 29.48
CA THR A 378 15.72 18.47 29.14
C THR A 378 16.97 18.14 28.30
N ASP A 379 17.29 19.04 27.38
CA ASP A 379 18.58 19.11 26.69
C ASP A 379 19.11 20.54 26.86
N GLY A 380 20.14 20.68 27.70
CA GLY A 380 20.48 21.96 28.32
C GLY A 380 19.26 22.58 29.00
N ASP A 381 18.93 23.81 28.63
CA ASP A 381 17.78 24.56 29.15
C ASP A 381 16.47 24.34 28.36
N THR A 382 16.47 23.43 27.37
CA THR A 382 15.30 23.20 26.50
C THR A 382 14.51 21.98 26.96
N PRO A 383 13.34 22.16 27.60
CA PRO A 383 12.48 21.05 27.97
C PRO A 383 11.70 20.51 26.74
N TYR A 384 11.52 19.20 26.70
CA TYR A 384 10.80 18.50 25.63
C TYR A 384 9.99 17.32 26.16
N LEU A 385 8.98 16.92 25.39
CA LEU A 385 8.20 15.71 25.63
C LEU A 385 8.72 14.59 24.73
N LEU A 386 9.09 13.47 25.34
CA LEU A 386 9.47 12.24 24.63
C LEU A 386 8.23 11.36 24.44
N VAL A 387 7.87 11.09 23.18
CA VAL A 387 6.85 10.09 22.84
C VAL A 387 7.55 8.75 22.66
N ALA A 388 7.51 7.93 23.72
CA ALA A 388 8.25 6.67 23.79
C ALA A 388 7.31 5.45 23.61
N PRO A 389 7.70 4.40 22.85
CA PRO A 389 6.92 3.17 22.70
C PRO A 389 6.66 2.43 24.03
N GLU A 390 7.52 2.61 25.03
CA GLU A 390 7.40 2.02 26.37
C GLU A 390 6.23 2.62 27.17
N ALA A 391 5.81 3.85 26.84
CA ALA A 391 4.64 4.50 27.46
C ALA A 391 3.31 3.97 26.87
N GLY A 392 3.36 3.44 25.65
CA GLY A 392 2.20 2.87 24.95
C GLY A 392 2.36 2.85 23.43
N SER A 393 1.44 2.17 22.75
CA SER A 393 1.55 1.90 21.32
C SER A 393 1.54 3.18 20.47
N THR A 394 2.63 3.41 19.73
CA THR A 394 2.73 4.46 18.72
C THR A 394 2.51 3.89 17.32
N LYS A 395 2.39 4.71 16.27
CA LYS A 395 2.18 4.19 14.91
C LYS A 395 3.44 3.53 14.32
N SER A 396 4.62 4.05 14.64
CA SER A 396 5.91 3.64 14.07
C SER A 396 6.76 2.77 14.98
N ASP A 397 6.35 2.58 16.25
CA ASP A 397 7.13 1.90 17.30
C ASP A 397 8.54 2.50 17.51
N LYS A 398 8.75 3.74 17.03
CA LYS A 398 9.96 4.54 17.27
C LYS A 398 9.67 5.60 18.32
N ALA A 399 10.69 5.95 19.09
CA ALA A 399 10.65 7.13 19.94
C ALA A 399 10.89 8.39 19.10
N TRP A 400 10.19 9.47 19.42
CA TRP A 400 10.45 10.80 18.89
C TRP A 400 10.08 11.83 19.95
N MET A 401 10.40 13.10 19.71
CA MET A 401 10.12 14.16 20.66
C MET A 401 9.36 15.34 20.05
N THR A 402 8.80 16.17 20.91
CA THR A 402 8.26 17.49 20.54
C THR A 402 8.65 18.51 21.61
N ALA A 403 8.86 19.76 21.20
CA ALA A 403 9.22 20.82 22.14
C ALA A 403 8.02 21.30 22.95
N ILE A 404 8.29 21.84 24.14
CA ILE A 404 7.28 22.41 25.04
C ILE A 404 7.20 23.92 24.80
N HIS A 405 5.98 24.41 24.57
CA HIS A 405 5.73 25.84 24.38
C HIS A 405 5.93 26.62 25.70
N PRO A 406 6.53 27.84 25.70
CA PRO A 406 6.73 28.63 26.92
C PRO A 406 5.47 28.85 27.76
N HIS A 407 4.33 29.10 27.11
CA HIS A 407 3.04 29.20 27.81
C HIS A 407 2.69 27.95 28.65
N LEU A 408 3.05 26.74 28.20
CA LEU A 408 2.83 25.54 29.01
C LEU A 408 3.75 25.51 30.25
N VAL A 409 4.98 26.00 30.10
CA VAL A 409 5.92 26.14 31.23
C VAL A 409 5.37 27.14 32.24
N GLU A 410 4.92 28.31 31.78
CA GLU A 410 4.31 29.35 32.61
C GLU A 410 3.05 28.87 33.35
N LEU A 411 2.24 28.02 32.72
CA LEU A 411 1.07 27.42 33.35
C LEU A 411 1.41 26.38 34.44
N GLY A 412 2.68 25.95 34.54
CA GLY A 412 3.16 24.98 35.53
C GLY A 412 3.19 23.53 35.03
N LEU A 413 3.33 23.29 33.72
CA LEU A 413 3.32 21.92 33.17
C LEU A 413 4.49 21.09 33.71
N LEU A 414 5.68 21.69 33.81
CA LEU A 414 6.89 20.97 34.24
C LEU A 414 6.79 20.59 35.73
N GLU A 415 6.31 21.52 36.55
CA GLU A 415 6.04 21.34 37.97
C GLU A 415 5.01 20.25 38.19
N MET A 416 3.92 20.24 37.40
CA MET A 416 2.91 19.19 37.48
C MET A 416 3.48 17.81 37.22
N PHE A 417 4.28 17.62 36.16
CA PHE A 417 4.90 16.33 35.89
C PHE A 417 5.92 15.94 36.97
N LYS A 418 6.66 16.91 37.52
CA LYS A 418 7.59 16.68 38.64
C LYS A 418 6.86 16.20 39.89
N GLU A 419 5.72 16.82 40.24
CA GLU A 419 4.92 16.47 41.42
C GLU A 419 4.16 15.13 41.28
N VAL A 420 3.77 14.77 40.06
CA VAL A 420 3.19 13.46 39.73
C VAL A 420 4.21 12.32 39.81
N GLY A 421 5.51 12.63 39.66
CA GLY A 421 6.60 11.67 39.61
C GLY A 421 6.67 10.87 38.31
N ASP A 422 7.49 9.82 38.29
CA ASP A 422 7.83 9.06 37.07
C ASP A 422 6.68 8.24 36.46
N GLY A 423 5.53 8.19 37.14
CA GLY A 423 4.34 7.46 36.70
C GLY A 423 3.50 8.19 35.64
N PRO A 424 2.41 7.57 35.16
CA PRO A 424 1.51 8.18 34.20
C PRO A 424 0.73 9.37 34.79
N ALA A 425 0.67 10.48 34.04
CA ALA A 425 0.03 11.70 34.55
C ALA A 425 -1.50 11.69 34.48
N PHE A 426 -2.08 10.97 33.53
CA PHE A 426 -3.47 11.15 33.10
C PHE A 426 -4.40 9.96 33.36
N TYR A 427 -3.88 8.88 33.94
CA TYR A 427 -4.65 7.73 34.35
C TYR A 427 -4.01 7.07 35.58
N ALA A 428 -4.80 6.29 36.33
CA ALA A 428 -4.25 5.55 37.46
C ALA A 428 -3.26 4.47 36.97
N PRO A 429 -2.04 4.37 37.54
CA PRO A 429 -1.03 3.43 37.07
C PRO A 429 -1.50 1.98 37.11
N TYR A 430 -0.99 1.20 36.16
CA TYR A 430 -1.12 -0.25 36.21
C TYR A 430 -0.34 -0.81 37.40
N PRO A 431 -0.62 -2.06 37.83
CA PRO A 431 0.24 -2.73 38.81
C PRO A 431 1.70 -2.75 38.38
N ASP A 432 2.60 -2.72 39.35
CA ASP A 432 4.05 -2.70 39.08
C ASP A 432 4.47 -3.91 38.24
N GLY A 433 5.41 -3.71 37.32
CA GLY A 433 5.88 -4.75 36.40
C GLY A 433 4.92 -5.09 35.26
N THR A 434 3.79 -4.39 35.12
CA THR A 434 2.89 -4.60 33.97
C THR A 434 3.57 -4.19 32.66
N ASP A 435 3.75 -5.15 31.75
CA ASP A 435 4.20 -4.89 30.38
C ASP A 435 3.06 -4.26 29.55
N LEU A 436 3.13 -2.94 29.36
CA LEU A 436 2.12 -2.17 28.63
C LEU A 436 2.01 -2.59 27.16
N THR A 437 3.04 -3.20 26.59
CA THR A 437 3.06 -3.66 25.19
C THR A 437 2.21 -4.91 24.98
N LYS A 438 1.90 -5.64 26.06
CA LYS A 438 1.13 -6.90 26.04
C LYS A 438 -0.30 -6.76 26.58
N LEU A 439 -0.77 -5.53 26.81
CA LEU A 439 -2.11 -5.30 27.34
C LEU A 439 -3.20 -5.79 26.38
N THR A 440 -4.18 -6.50 26.94
CA THR A 440 -5.41 -6.86 26.25
C THR A 440 -6.52 -5.84 26.58
N GLY A 441 -7.39 -5.56 25.61
CA GLY A 441 -8.47 -4.58 25.77
C GLY A 441 -8.06 -3.13 25.53
N LYS A 442 -8.89 -2.19 26.00
CA LYS A 442 -8.67 -0.74 25.80
C LYS A 442 -7.67 -0.21 26.84
N PRO A 443 -6.55 0.41 26.43
CA PRO A 443 -5.61 1.01 27.37
C PRO A 443 -6.24 2.16 28.17
N ARG A 444 -5.82 2.34 29.43
CA ARG A 444 -6.28 3.42 30.30
C ARG A 444 -5.97 4.80 29.74
N SER A 445 -4.85 4.95 29.01
CA SER A 445 -4.53 6.18 28.27
C SER A 445 -5.58 6.51 27.20
N GLN A 446 -6.08 5.50 26.47
CA GLN A 446 -7.17 5.70 25.51
C GLN A 446 -8.47 6.11 26.21
N GLU A 447 -8.75 5.52 27.38
CA GLU A 447 -9.91 5.86 28.20
C GLU A 447 -9.85 7.31 28.68
N ALA A 448 -8.70 7.78 29.17
CA ALA A 448 -8.47 9.18 29.55
C ALA A 448 -8.75 10.13 28.37
N GLY A 449 -8.26 9.81 27.17
CA GLY A 449 -8.55 10.61 25.97
C GLY A 449 -10.04 10.62 25.60
N ASN A 450 -10.74 9.51 25.76
CA ASN A 450 -12.19 9.44 25.53
C ASN A 450 -12.97 10.29 26.54
N ARG A 451 -12.50 10.37 27.80
CA ARG A 451 -13.09 11.27 28.81
C ARG A 451 -12.92 12.73 28.44
N VAL A 452 -11.74 13.13 27.93
CA VAL A 452 -11.51 14.48 27.41
C VAL A 452 -12.49 14.79 26.26
N SER A 453 -12.65 13.87 25.31
CA SER A 453 -13.65 14.03 24.24
C SER A 453 -15.06 14.20 24.78
N ALA A 454 -15.47 13.34 25.71
CA ALA A 454 -16.81 13.35 26.29
C ALA A 454 -17.07 14.64 27.07
N TRP A 455 -16.09 15.15 27.81
CA TRP A 455 -16.18 16.43 28.51
C TRP A 455 -16.41 17.57 27.51
N ILE A 456 -15.57 17.68 26.46
CA ILE A 456 -15.73 18.73 25.44
C ILE A 456 -17.10 18.65 24.77
N THR A 457 -17.53 17.47 24.31
CA THR A 457 -18.74 17.37 23.48
C THR A 457 -20.04 17.26 24.26
N LYS A 458 -20.02 16.71 25.48
CA LYS A 458 -21.24 16.41 26.26
C LYS A 458 -21.44 17.31 27.46
N GLU A 459 -20.39 17.97 27.95
CA GLU A 459 -20.47 18.84 29.12
C GLU A 459 -20.27 20.30 28.76
N LEU A 460 -19.28 20.60 27.91
CA LEU A 460 -19.15 21.94 27.33
C LEU A 460 -20.06 22.16 26.12
N GLU A 461 -20.65 21.07 25.59
CA GLU A 461 -21.51 21.08 24.39
C GLU A 461 -20.85 21.69 23.15
N ILE A 462 -19.51 21.71 23.11
CA ILE A 462 -18.75 22.24 21.98
C ILE A 462 -18.71 21.18 20.87
N PRO A 463 -19.23 21.48 19.66
CA PRO A 463 -19.32 20.52 18.57
C PRO A 463 -17.95 19.94 18.20
N ALA A 464 -17.91 18.65 17.86
CA ALA A 464 -16.71 17.99 17.36
C ALA A 464 -16.53 18.22 15.85
N PRO A 465 -15.54 18.99 15.39
CA PRO A 465 -15.29 19.17 13.97
C PRO A 465 -15.00 17.82 13.30
N GLY A 466 -15.75 17.53 12.23
CA GLY A 466 -15.66 16.23 11.54
C GLY A 466 -15.99 15.00 12.41
N GLY A 467 -16.70 15.18 13.53
CA GLY A 467 -17.05 14.12 14.47
C GLY A 467 -15.86 13.56 15.27
N LYS A 468 -14.74 14.29 15.34
CA LYS A 468 -13.50 13.84 15.98
C LYS A 468 -12.90 14.93 16.88
N PRO A 469 -13.42 15.14 18.10
CA PRO A 469 -13.05 16.27 18.94
C PRO A 469 -11.54 16.30 19.24
N ASN A 470 -10.98 15.16 19.67
CA ASN A 470 -9.54 15.08 19.95
C ASN A 470 -8.65 15.27 18.71
N HIS A 471 -9.12 14.95 17.49
CA HIS A 471 -8.33 15.14 16.27
C HIS A 471 -8.43 16.57 15.73
N ALA A 472 -9.46 17.32 16.13
CA ALA A 472 -9.66 18.70 15.72
C ALA A 472 -8.56 19.63 16.27
N TRP A 473 -8.00 19.34 17.44
CA TRP A 473 -6.81 20.04 17.95
C TRP A 473 -5.61 19.95 17.02
N ARG A 474 -5.33 18.76 16.49
CA ARG A 474 -4.21 18.56 15.55
C ARG A 474 -4.42 19.35 14.26
N HIS A 475 -5.67 19.46 13.79
CA HIS A 475 -6.00 20.31 12.66
C HIS A 475 -5.80 21.79 13.00
N LEU A 476 -6.23 22.25 14.18
CA LEU A 476 -5.98 23.61 14.65
C LEU A 476 -4.47 23.92 14.71
N PHE A 477 -3.68 23.07 15.37
CA PHE A 477 -2.23 23.22 15.43
C PHE A 477 -1.60 23.27 14.02
N THR A 478 -2.04 22.40 13.11
CA THR A 478 -1.55 22.41 11.72
C THR A 478 -1.91 23.71 11.00
N THR A 479 -3.09 24.28 11.26
CA THR A 479 -3.49 25.59 10.72
C THR A 479 -2.63 26.71 11.30
N LEU A 480 -2.47 26.76 12.62
CA LEU A 480 -1.69 27.79 13.31
C LEU A 480 -0.21 27.74 12.91
N SER A 481 0.38 26.55 12.86
CA SER A 481 1.78 26.36 12.42
C SER A 481 2.01 26.88 10.99
N ARG A 482 1.04 26.74 10.08
CA ARG A 482 1.12 27.33 8.73
C ARG A 482 0.98 28.85 8.78
N GLN A 483 0.02 29.35 9.55
CA GLN A 483 -0.23 30.79 9.72
C GLN A 483 0.99 31.51 10.30
N HIS A 484 1.72 30.86 11.19
CA HIS A 484 2.91 31.41 11.86
C HIS A 484 4.23 30.93 11.25
N ALA A 485 4.20 30.42 10.02
CA ALA A 485 5.39 30.05 9.24
C ALA A 485 6.39 29.15 10.01
N MET A 486 5.86 28.16 10.72
CA MET A 486 6.69 27.06 11.21
C MET A 486 7.22 26.27 10.01
N ASP A 487 8.49 25.90 10.08
CA ASP A 487 9.10 25.08 9.04
C ASP A 487 8.35 23.75 8.87
N LYS A 488 8.11 23.35 7.61
CA LYS A 488 7.34 22.14 7.29
C LYS A 488 7.96 20.90 7.91
N GLN A 489 9.27 20.70 7.78
CA GLN A 489 9.93 19.48 8.22
C GLN A 489 9.92 19.38 9.75
N HIS A 490 10.21 20.47 10.44
CA HIS A 490 10.17 20.52 11.91
C HIS A 490 8.74 20.28 12.43
N ARG A 491 7.73 20.92 11.82
CA ARG A 491 6.31 20.68 12.15
C ARG A 491 5.92 19.23 11.90
N ASP A 492 6.26 18.67 10.74
CA ASP A 492 5.88 17.31 10.36
C ASP A 492 6.57 16.28 11.28
N TYR A 493 7.83 16.53 11.68
CA TYR A 493 8.55 15.76 12.70
C TYR A 493 7.84 15.82 14.07
N MET A 494 7.49 17.00 14.58
CA MET A 494 6.79 17.17 15.87
C MET A 494 5.40 16.54 15.87
N LEU A 495 4.78 16.41 14.69
CA LEU A 495 3.54 15.71 14.49
C LEU A 495 3.71 14.18 14.40
N GLY A 496 4.93 13.65 14.42
CA GLY A 496 5.23 12.22 14.28
C GLY A 496 4.90 11.69 12.88
N SER A 497 5.09 12.51 11.85
CA SER A 497 4.98 12.09 10.45
C SER A 497 6.25 11.36 9.99
N GLY A 498 6.08 10.43 9.03
CA GLY A 498 7.21 9.76 8.39
C GLY A 498 7.82 10.63 7.29
N ARG A 499 9.02 10.25 6.83
CA ARG A 499 9.75 10.90 5.74
C ARG A 499 8.97 10.76 4.42
N GLU A 500 8.86 11.85 3.67
CA GLU A 500 8.29 11.87 2.31
C GLU A 500 9.36 11.56 1.26
N ASP A 501 10.63 11.87 1.54
CA ASP A 501 11.79 11.54 0.70
C ASP A 501 12.97 10.94 1.49
N ALA A 502 13.97 10.42 0.77
CA ALA A 502 15.15 9.81 1.40
C ALA A 502 16.07 10.82 2.11
N ARG A 503 16.09 12.09 1.66
CA ARG A 503 17.00 13.14 2.16
C ARG A 503 16.53 13.72 3.49
N GLU A 504 15.21 13.77 3.72
CA GLU A 504 14.60 14.04 5.03
C GLU A 504 15.04 13.05 6.12
N GLY A 505 15.78 12.01 5.74
CA GLY A 505 16.39 11.06 6.65
C GLY A 505 17.78 11.38 7.17
N TYR A 506 18.44 12.42 6.66
CA TYR A 506 19.76 12.85 7.13
C TYR A 506 19.65 13.92 8.20
N GLY A 507 20.48 13.78 9.25
CA GLY A 507 20.48 14.68 10.41
C GLY A 507 19.35 14.39 11.40
N ASP A 508 19.44 15.03 12.56
CA ASP A 508 18.46 14.95 13.62
C ASP A 508 17.78 16.31 13.84
N PHE A 509 16.62 16.28 14.52
CA PHE A 509 15.91 17.47 14.96
C PHE A 509 16.19 17.72 16.45
N PRO A 510 17.21 18.53 16.81
CA PRO A 510 17.54 18.76 18.21
C PRO A 510 16.40 19.53 18.92
N PRO A 511 16.20 19.32 20.24
CA PRO A 511 15.18 20.02 21.02
C PRO A 511 15.15 21.54 20.81
N SER A 512 16.33 22.16 20.72
CA SER A 512 16.48 23.61 20.51
C SER A 512 15.91 24.08 19.17
N ALA A 513 16.06 23.29 18.10
CA ALA A 513 15.49 23.59 16.79
C ALA A 513 13.95 23.47 16.81
N LEU A 514 13.42 22.46 17.49
CA LEU A 514 11.98 22.29 17.67
C LEU A 514 11.39 23.41 18.52
N ALA A 515 12.08 23.81 19.60
CA ALA A 515 11.66 24.89 20.47
C ALA A 515 11.62 26.24 19.76
N ARG A 516 12.61 26.52 18.88
CA ARG A 516 12.59 27.71 18.02
C ARG A 516 11.33 27.78 17.17
N GLU A 517 10.90 26.65 16.60
CA GLU A 517 9.69 26.61 15.77
C GLU A 517 8.41 26.71 16.60
N ILE A 518 8.34 26.02 17.75
CA ILE A 518 7.18 26.08 18.64
C ILE A 518 6.93 27.49 19.17
N ARG A 519 7.98 28.26 19.49
CA ARG A 519 7.86 29.65 19.97
C ARG A 519 7.24 30.63 18.96
N LYS A 520 7.11 30.25 17.69
CA LYS A 520 6.41 31.06 16.68
C LYS A 520 4.89 31.11 16.92
N LEU A 521 4.35 30.12 17.63
CA LEU A 521 2.93 30.11 17.98
C LEU A 521 2.65 31.15 19.08
N PRO A 522 1.55 31.91 18.98
CA PRO A 522 1.20 32.89 19.99
C PRO A 522 0.65 32.23 21.26
N ARG A 523 0.63 33.01 22.35
CA ARG A 523 -0.09 32.65 23.58
C ARG A 523 -1.59 32.58 23.30
N PHE A 524 -2.28 31.59 23.87
CA PHE A 524 -3.74 31.61 23.92
C PHE A 524 -4.18 32.51 25.07
N GLU A 525 -4.84 33.62 24.74
CA GLU A 525 -5.40 34.55 25.71
C GLU A 525 -6.73 34.00 26.27
N VAL A 526 -6.71 33.53 27.52
CA VAL A 526 -7.84 32.89 28.22
C VAL A 526 -8.07 33.54 29.58
N GLU A 527 -9.29 33.44 30.10
CA GLU A 527 -9.60 33.86 31.47
C GLU A 527 -9.21 32.73 32.43
N GLU A 528 -8.17 32.97 33.24
CA GLU A 528 -7.68 32.00 34.22
C GLU A 528 -8.40 32.19 35.56
N THR A 529 -8.84 31.09 36.18
CA THR A 529 -9.23 31.08 37.59
C THR A 529 -8.10 30.49 38.44
N PRO A 530 -8.10 30.69 39.77
CA PRO A 530 -7.11 30.05 40.66
C PRO A 530 -7.21 28.53 40.72
N TRP A 531 -8.29 27.93 40.21
CA TRP A 531 -8.50 26.49 40.32
C TRP A 531 -7.47 25.70 39.48
N ARG A 532 -6.96 24.61 40.05
CA ARG A 532 -6.09 23.64 39.40
C ARG A 532 -6.47 22.22 39.85
N PRO A 533 -6.31 21.19 39.01
CA PRO A 533 -6.48 19.80 39.44
C PRO A 533 -5.35 19.39 40.40
N SER A 534 -5.64 18.44 41.29
CA SER A 534 -4.62 17.87 42.20
C SER A 534 -3.49 17.19 41.43
N ASN A 535 -2.25 17.49 41.82
CA ASN A 535 -1.03 16.84 41.32
C ASN A 535 -0.64 15.60 42.15
N GLU A 536 -1.50 15.19 43.10
CA GLU A 536 -1.26 14.01 43.95
C GLU A 536 -0.86 12.80 43.11
N THR A 537 0.26 12.21 43.50
CA THR A 537 0.79 10.97 42.94
C THR A 537 -0.12 9.81 43.34
N ILE A 538 -0.62 9.06 42.36
CA ILE A 538 -1.35 7.81 42.62
C ILE A 538 -0.36 6.67 42.44
N LEU A 539 -0.12 5.90 43.50
CA LEU A 539 0.79 4.74 43.45
C LEU A 539 0.15 3.53 42.77
N GLY A 540 0.97 2.77 42.04
CA GLY A 540 0.62 1.45 41.53
C GLY A 540 0.30 0.51 42.70
N ARG A 541 -0.71 -0.34 42.54
CA ARG A 541 -0.93 -1.43 43.51
C ARG A 541 0.05 -2.56 43.17
N ALA A 542 0.76 -3.09 44.17
CA ALA A 542 1.57 -4.29 43.99
C ALA A 542 0.73 -5.41 43.35
N GLN A 543 1.30 -6.14 42.37
CA GLN A 543 0.64 -7.33 41.83
C GLN A 543 0.34 -8.28 42.99
N ARG A 544 -0.95 -8.56 43.25
CA ARG A 544 -1.31 -9.66 44.14
C ARG A 544 -0.81 -10.94 43.48
N MET A 545 0.27 -11.52 43.99
CA MET A 545 0.60 -12.90 43.67
C MET A 545 -0.56 -13.76 44.16
N ILE A 546 -1.39 -14.22 43.23
CA ILE A 546 -2.35 -15.29 43.51
C ILE A 546 -1.48 -16.53 43.71
N ARG A 547 -1.41 -17.00 44.97
CA ARG A 547 -0.81 -18.29 45.31
C ARG A 547 -1.66 -19.43 44.80
#